data_AF-A0A8I1X322-F1
#
_entry.id   AF-A0A8I1X322-F1
#
_cell.length_a   1.000
_cell.length_b   1.000
_cell.length_c   1.000
_cell.angle_alpha   90.00
_cell.angle_beta   90.00
_cell.angle_gamma   90.00
#
_symmetry.space_group_name_H-M   'P 1'
#
loop_
_entity.id
_entity.type
_entity.pdbx_description
1 polymer ?
#
loop_
_entity_poly.entity_id
_entity_poly.type
_entity_poly.pdbx_seq_one_letter_code
_entity_poly.pdbx_strand_id
1 'polypeptide(L)'
;MTLGGANVWTNFSYGYRNESPSGWLLSPDRSRLILFTRNKKSPRNSMRIFAHTYYANDLGEPMAIKSSTQMYLDNAWDKWHDLQLEGWTFEELELPDSV
;
A
#
# COMPACT_ATOMS: atom_id res chain seq x y z
N MET A 1 -15.40 7.58 -30.07
CA MET A 1 -14.25 7.91 -29.21
C MET A 1 -14.11 6.74 -28.26
N THR A 2 -13.17 5.85 -28.54
CA THR A 2 -13.09 4.50 -27.97
C THR A 2 -11.73 4.33 -27.28
N LEU A 3 -11.66 3.34 -26.39
CA LEU A 3 -10.59 2.94 -25.46
C LEU A 3 -10.84 3.57 -24.07
N GLY A 4 -11.51 2.92 -23.12
CA GLY A 4 -11.39 1.49 -22.81
C GLY A 4 -10.05 1.22 -22.14
N GLY A 5 -9.76 1.88 -21.01
CA GLY A 5 -8.71 1.46 -20.08
C GLY A 5 -9.41 0.86 -18.86
N ALA A 6 -9.89 -0.37 -18.94
CA ALA A 6 -9.13 -1.54 -18.53
C ALA A 6 -8.61 -1.36 -17.10
N ASN A 7 -9.35 -1.99 -16.17
CA ASN A 7 -8.93 -2.24 -14.80
C ASN A 7 -7.46 -2.65 -14.79
N VAL A 8 -6.56 -1.79 -14.30
CA VAL A 8 -5.12 -2.07 -14.14
C VAL A 8 -4.94 -2.97 -12.90
N TRP A 9 -5.62 -4.11 -12.91
CA TRP A 9 -5.72 -5.03 -11.77
C TRP A 9 -5.54 -6.49 -12.22
N THR A 10 -4.72 -6.74 -13.24
CA THR A 10 -4.51 -8.10 -13.76
C THR A 10 -3.07 -8.48 -14.02
N ASN A 11 -2.07 -7.84 -13.38
CA ASN A 11 -0.71 -8.33 -13.52
C ASN A 11 0.19 -8.13 -12.29
N PHE A 12 -0.32 -8.48 -11.09
CA PHE A 12 0.61 -8.92 -10.06
C PHE A 12 1.01 -10.35 -10.38
N SER A 13 2.08 -10.45 -11.17
CA SER A 13 2.79 -11.71 -11.33
C SER A 13 3.36 -12.08 -9.96
N TYR A 14 2.67 -12.97 -9.24
CA TYR A 14 3.05 -13.56 -7.95
C TYR A 14 4.49 -14.14 -7.89
N GLY A 15 5.28 -14.06 -8.97
CA GLY A 15 6.61 -14.64 -9.14
C GLY A 15 7.74 -13.68 -9.54
N TYR A 16 7.51 -12.37 -9.74
CA TYR A 16 8.66 -11.48 -9.97
C TYR A 16 9.32 -11.15 -8.63
N ARG A 17 10.56 -11.61 -8.47
CA ARG A 17 11.38 -11.69 -7.24
C ARG A 17 11.77 -10.34 -6.61
N ASN A 18 10.99 -9.30 -6.87
CA ASN A 18 11.12 -7.93 -6.39
C ASN A 18 9.78 -7.18 -6.26
N GLU A 19 8.64 -7.78 -6.62
CA GLU A 19 7.32 -7.17 -6.46
C GLU A 19 6.87 -7.30 -5.01
N SER A 20 6.62 -6.15 -4.37
CA SER A 20 6.08 -6.04 -3.03
C SER A 20 4.84 -5.17 -3.06
N PRO A 21 3.87 -5.38 -2.16
CA PRO A 21 2.76 -4.45 -2.03
C PRO A 21 3.35 -3.07 -1.71
N SER A 22 3.08 -2.12 -2.57
CA SER A 22 3.59 -0.76 -2.47
C SER A 22 2.53 0.23 -2.91
N GLY A 23 2.36 1.28 -2.11
CA GLY A 23 1.36 2.32 -2.34
C GLY A 23 0.44 2.54 -1.15
N TRP A 24 -0.53 3.42 -1.34
CA TRP A 24 -1.46 3.83 -0.29
C TRP A 24 -2.78 3.07 -0.41
N LEU A 25 -3.28 2.61 0.73
CA LEU A 25 -4.63 2.09 0.88
C LEU A 25 -5.42 3.04 1.77
N LEU A 26 -6.52 3.58 1.25
CA LEU A 26 -7.47 4.39 1.99
C LEU A 26 -8.59 3.49 2.52
N SER A 27 -8.92 3.64 3.80
CA SER A 27 -10.05 2.95 4.40
C SER A 27 -11.36 3.39 3.74
N PRO A 28 -12.38 2.51 3.66
CA PRO A 28 -13.69 2.88 3.09
C PRO A 28 -14.36 4.05 3.82
N ASP A 29 -14.07 4.19 5.12
CA ASP A 29 -14.53 5.30 5.97
C ASP A 29 -13.76 6.61 5.76
N ARG A 30 -12.75 6.61 4.87
CA ARG A 30 -11.83 7.74 4.60
C ARG A 30 -11.10 8.33 5.82
N SER A 31 -11.16 7.66 6.97
CA SER A 31 -10.52 8.11 8.21
C SER A 31 -9.07 7.63 8.39
N ARG A 32 -8.63 6.64 7.60
CA ARG A 32 -7.31 6.01 7.77
C ARG A 32 -6.66 5.70 6.44
N LEU A 33 -5.35 5.85 6.42
CA LEU A 33 -4.49 5.50 5.30
C LEU A 33 -3.44 4.49 5.75
N ILE A 34 -3.08 3.54 4.89
CA ILE A 34 -1.94 2.65 5.13
C ILE A 34 -1.02 2.71 3.92
N LEU A 35 0.21 3.17 4.14
CA LEU A 35 1.28 3.12 3.16
C LEU A 35 2.07 1.83 3.32
N PHE A 36 2.09 1.02 2.27
CA PHE A 36 3.03 -0.09 2.17
C PHE A 36 4.26 0.35 1.41
N THR A 37 5.43 0.13 1.98
CA THR A 37 6.71 0.45 1.34
C THR A 37 7.75 -0.60 1.63
N ARG A 38 8.56 -0.90 0.63
CA ARG A 38 9.64 -1.87 0.77
C ARG A 38 10.77 -1.29 1.61
N ASN A 39 11.23 -2.04 2.61
CA ASN A 39 12.48 -1.72 3.28
C ASN A 39 13.68 -1.98 2.35
N LYS A 40 14.25 -0.91 1.77
CA LYS A 40 15.46 -1.00 0.94
C LYS A 40 16.68 -1.53 1.71
N LYS A 41 16.69 -1.45 3.04
CA LYS A 41 17.80 -1.96 3.89
C LYS A 41 17.70 -3.46 4.18
N SER A 42 16.59 -4.12 3.85
CA SER A 42 16.42 -5.55 4.14
C SER A 42 17.13 -6.44 3.09
N PRO A 43 17.82 -7.51 3.51
CA PRO A 43 18.41 -8.48 2.59
C PRO A 43 17.36 -9.07 1.66
N ARG A 44 17.74 -9.42 0.42
CA ARG A 44 16.82 -10.00 -0.58
C ARG A 44 16.14 -11.30 -0.09
N ASN A 45 16.81 -12.04 0.80
CA ASN A 45 16.29 -13.29 1.36
C ASN A 45 15.36 -13.09 2.57
N SER A 46 15.34 -11.90 3.16
CA SER A 46 14.52 -11.53 4.31
C SER A 46 13.88 -10.17 4.07
N MET A 47 13.23 -10.05 2.91
CA MET A 47 12.57 -8.84 2.48
C MET A 47 11.46 -8.46 3.46
N ARG A 48 11.55 -7.24 3.99
CA ARG A 48 10.56 -6.70 4.91
C ARG A 48 9.86 -5.51 4.29
N ILE A 49 8.57 -5.43 4.54
CA ILE A 49 7.69 -4.35 4.12
C ILE A 49 7.30 -3.56 5.36
N PHE A 50 7.38 -2.24 5.25
CA PHE A 50 6.81 -1.35 6.23
C PHE A 50 5.35 -1.08 5.85
N ALA A 51 4.48 -1.26 6.82
CA ALA A 51 3.09 -0.80 6.77
C ALA A 51 2.98 0.37 7.75
N HIS A 52 2.94 1.59 7.20
CA HIS A 52 2.75 2.81 7.96
C HIS A 52 1.28 3.18 7.94
N THR A 53 0.62 3.13 9.09
CA THR A 53 -0.76 3.55 9.24
C THR A 53 -0.81 5.03 9.63
N TYR A 54 -1.56 5.80 8.88
CA TYR A 54 -1.81 7.22 9.08
C TYR A 54 -3.29 7.46 9.38
N TYR A 55 -3.55 8.53 10.11
CA TYR A 55 -4.88 9.15 10.13
C TYR A 55 -5.05 9.95 8.86
N ALA A 56 -6.21 9.80 8.22
CA ALA A 56 -6.60 10.62 7.08
C ALA A 56 -7.41 11.83 7.57
N ASN A 57 -7.22 12.99 6.95
CA ASN A 57 -8.08 14.14 7.14
C ASN A 57 -9.41 13.96 6.36
N ASP A 58 -10.36 14.89 6.51
CA ASP A 58 -11.63 14.88 5.75
C ASP A 58 -11.45 14.90 4.21
N LEU A 59 -10.25 15.27 3.73
CA LEU A 59 -9.88 15.26 2.31
C LEU A 59 -9.31 13.91 1.85
N GLY A 60 -9.06 12.97 2.76
CA GLY A 60 -8.43 11.67 2.46
C GLY A 60 -6.90 11.69 2.43
N GLU A 61 -6.26 12.74 2.93
CA GLU A 61 -4.80 12.90 2.92
C GLU A 61 -4.15 12.47 4.25
N PRO A 62 -2.90 11.98 4.23
CA PRO A 62 -2.22 11.55 5.45
C PRO A 62 -1.87 12.74 6.34
N MET A 63 -2.53 12.84 7.50
CA MET A 63 -2.34 13.94 8.45
C MET A 63 -1.29 13.62 9.52
N ALA A 64 -1.38 12.44 10.14
CA ALA A 64 -0.49 12.04 11.23
C ALA A 64 -0.25 10.54 11.23
N ILE A 65 0.98 10.12 11.54
CA ILE A 65 1.31 8.70 11.64
C ILE A 65 0.75 8.13 12.96
N LYS A 66 -0.11 7.12 12.84
CA LYS A 66 -0.69 6.40 13.97
C LYS A 66 0.27 5.33 14.48
N SER A 67 0.78 4.52 13.55
CA SER A 67 1.64 3.39 13.87
C SER A 67 2.45 2.97 12.66
N SER A 68 3.66 2.49 12.89
CA SER A 68 4.49 1.88 11.86
C SER A 68 4.80 0.45 12.27
N THR A 69 4.47 -0.50 11.40
CA THR A 69 4.80 -1.90 11.64
C THR A 69 5.63 -2.42 10.48
N GLN A 70 6.59 -3.28 10.80
CA GLN A 70 7.37 -3.97 9.80
C GLN A 70 6.99 -5.45 9.80
N MET A 71 6.76 -6.02 8.62
CA MET A 71 6.41 -7.43 8.46
C MET A 71 7.15 -8.07 7.29
N TYR A 72 7.14 -9.39 7.23
CA TYR A 72 7.67 -10.13 6.09
C TYR A 72 6.81 -9.90 4.84
N LEU A 73 7.41 -10.07 3.66
CA LEU A 73 6.73 -9.90 2.38
C LEU A 73 5.43 -10.69 2.28
N ASP A 74 5.45 -11.95 2.73
CA ASP A 74 4.28 -12.85 2.70
C ASP A 74 3.11 -12.29 3.52
N ASN A 75 3.36 -11.96 4.79
CA ASN A 75 2.37 -11.31 5.66
C ASN A 75 1.90 -9.96 5.12
N ALA A 76 2.75 -9.21 4.42
CA ALA A 76 2.37 -7.93 3.83
C ALA A 76 1.37 -8.12 2.69
N TRP A 77 1.56 -9.16 1.87
CA TRP A 77 0.63 -9.53 0.81
C TRP A 77 -0.70 -10.01 1.37
N ASP A 78 -0.67 -10.89 2.38
CA ASP A 78 -1.86 -11.37 3.07
C ASP A 78 -2.68 -10.21 3.64
N LYS A 79 -2.01 -9.29 4.36
CA LYS A 79 -2.65 -8.09 4.91
C LYS A 79 -3.16 -7.14 3.83
N TRP A 80 -2.41 -6.94 2.75
CA TRP A 80 -2.87 -6.11 1.63
C TRP A 80 -4.15 -6.67 1.02
N HIS A 81 -4.20 -7.99 0.80
CA HIS A 81 -5.37 -8.67 0.26
C HIS A 81 -6.56 -8.62 1.22
N ASP A 82 -6.35 -8.84 2.52
CA ASP A 82 -7.40 -8.70 3.55
C ASP A 82 -8.02 -7.30 3.57
N LEU A 83 -7.18 -6.26 3.53
CA LEU A 83 -7.64 -4.86 3.45
C LEU A 83 -8.45 -4.60 2.16
N GLN A 84 -8.04 -5.18 1.03
CA GLN A 84 -8.83 -5.09 -0.21
C GLN A 84 -10.21 -5.75 -0.06
N LEU A 85 -10.30 -6.90 0.61
CA LEU A 85 -11.57 -7.56 0.92
C LEU A 85 -12.44 -6.75 1.88
N GLU A 86 -11.83 -6.05 2.83
CA GLU A 86 -12.52 -5.11 3.74
C GLU A 86 -13.02 -3.83 3.01
N GLY A 87 -12.71 -3.66 1.72
CA GLY A 87 -13.16 -2.52 0.91
C GLY A 87 -12.22 -1.32 0.98
N TRP A 88 -10.96 -1.50 1.38
CA TRP A 88 -9.95 -0.46 1.28
C TRP A 88 -9.60 -0.22 -0.19
N THR A 89 -9.55 1.03 -0.60
CA THR A 89 -9.27 1.41 -1.99
C THR A 89 -7.82 1.83 -2.15
N PHE A 90 -7.21 1.42 -3.26
CA PHE A 90 -5.89 1.94 -3.63
C PHE A 90 -6.00 3.42 -3.97
N GLU A 91 -5.15 4.24 -3.34
CA GLU A 91 -4.97 5.63 -3.72
C GLU A 91 -3.56 5.83 -4.28
N GLU A 92 -3.50 6.41 -5.47
CA GLU A 92 -2.27 6.92 -6.04
C GLU A 92 -1.98 8.31 -5.45
N LEU A 93 -1.68 8.35 -4.16
CA LEU A 93 -1.20 9.56 -3.50
C LEU A 93 0.28 9.73 -3.83
N GLU A 94 0.61 10.83 -4.52
CA GLU A 94 1.99 11.26 -4.69
C GLU A 94 2.60 11.46 -3.30
N LEU A 95 3.67 10.72 -2.99
CA LEU A 95 4.43 10.96 -1.75
C LEU A 95 4.84 12.43 -1.76
N PRO A 96 4.61 13.20 -0.68
CA PRO A 96 5.16 14.55 -0.61
C PRO A 96 6.67 14.42 -0.79
N ASP A 97 7.18 15.03 -1.86
CA ASP A 97 8.60 15.12 -2.12
C ASP A 97 9.24 15.72 -0.85
N SER A 98 10.29 15.09 -0.37
CA SER A 98 10.84 15.29 0.97
C SER A 98 11.06 16.78 1.29
N VAL A 99 10.68 17.21 2.50
CA VAL A 99 11.35 18.33 3.19
C VAL A 99 12.22 17.75 4.30
#